data_AF-A0A2Z3I3H6-F1
#
_entry.id   AF-A0A2Z3I3H6-F1
#
_cell.length_a   1.000
_cell.length_b   1.000
_cell.length_c   1.000
_cell.angle_alpha   90.00
_cell.angle_beta   90.00
_cell.angle_gamma   90.00
#
_symmetry.space_group_name_H-M   'P 1'
#
loop_
_entity.id
_entity.type
_entity.pdbx_description
1 polymer ?
#
loop_
_entity_poly.entity_id
_entity_poly.type
_entity_poly.pdbx_seq_one_letter_code
_entity_poly.pdbx_strand_id
1 'polypeptide(L)'
;MVRIFLALSGLFGCTSVILGSYASHGLKSILSAEQILTFKLGVQYQMYHAIALLAVAILCHLFTSRLIKTAGWLFVIGILFFCGTLYSITYFGLPNYKTAPIGGFAFIFGWLLLLIAAWKLPIKQPRME
;
A
#
# COMPACT_ATOMS: atom_id res chain seq x y z
N MET A 1 -1.11 -17.66 0.46
CA MET A 1 -1.07 -16.27 -0.08
C MET A 1 -2.21 -15.43 0.47
N VAL A 2 -3.48 -15.85 0.32
CA VAL A 2 -4.65 -15.10 0.85
C VAL A 2 -4.48 -14.68 2.32
N ARG A 3 -4.16 -15.62 3.23
CA ARG A 3 -3.94 -15.31 4.66
C ARG A 3 -2.86 -14.27 4.90
N ILE A 4 -1.75 -14.32 4.15
CA ILE A 4 -0.63 -13.39 4.29
C ILE A 4 -1.03 -11.99 3.84
N PHE A 5 -1.63 -11.86 2.65
CA PHE A 5 -2.06 -10.55 2.15
C PHE A 5 -3.19 -9.95 2.97
N LEU A 6 -4.10 -10.79 3.49
CA LEU A 6 -5.14 -10.33 4.41
C LEU A 6 -4.54 -9.80 5.72
N ALA A 7 -3.60 -10.54 6.32
CA ALA A 7 -2.92 -10.11 7.54
C ALA A 7 -2.12 -8.82 7.34
N LEU A 8 -1.35 -8.73 6.25
CA LEU A 8 -0.57 -7.52 5.92
C LEU A 8 -1.48 -6.33 5.60
N SER A 9 -2.59 -6.54 4.88
CA SER A 9 -3.58 -5.50 4.63
C SER A 9 -4.17 -4.96 5.94
N GLY A 10 -4.58 -5.84 6.85
CA GLY A 10 -5.07 -5.45 8.17
C GLY A 10 -4.02 -4.69 8.98
N LEU A 11 -2.77 -5.16 8.98
CA LEU A 11 -1.66 -4.49 9.66
C LEU A 11 -1.41 -3.08 9.10
N PHE A 12 -1.32 -2.94 7.78
CA PHE A 12 -1.08 -1.64 7.14
C PHE A 12 -2.27 -0.69 7.27
N GLY A 13 -3.51 -1.20 7.20
CA GLY A 13 -4.71 -0.40 7.44
C GLY A 13 -4.76 0.11 8.89
N CYS A 14 -4.58 -0.79 9.86
CA CYS A 14 -4.56 -0.45 11.28
C CYS A 14 -3.50 0.62 11.61
N THR A 15 -2.26 0.40 11.18
CA THR A 15 -1.17 1.35 11.41
C THR A 15 -1.40 2.68 10.68
N SER A 16 -2.00 2.69 9.50
CA SER A 16 -2.36 3.93 8.81
C SER A 16 -3.39 4.75 9.60
N VAL A 17 -4.41 4.12 10.18
CA VAL A 17 -5.38 4.83 11.05
C VAL A 17 -4.69 5.43 12.28
N ILE A 18 -3.83 4.66 12.95
CA ILE A 18 -3.07 5.12 14.13
C ILE A 18 -2.22 6.35 13.75
N LEU A 19 -1.41 6.24 12.69
CA LEU A 19 -0.52 7.31 12.24
C LEU A 19 -1.31 8.53 11.75
N GLY A 20 -2.45 8.35 11.08
CA GLY A 20 -3.30 9.44 10.59
C GLY A 20 -3.95 10.25 11.71
N SER A 21 -4.41 9.57 12.76
CA SER A 21 -4.90 10.23 13.98
C SER A 21 -3.77 11.03 14.65
N TYR A 22 -2.61 10.38 14.81
CA TYR A 22 -1.43 11.01 15.41
C TYR A 22 -0.94 12.24 14.62
N ALA A 23 -0.97 12.20 13.28
CA ALA A 23 -0.65 13.35 12.43
C ALA A 23 -1.62 14.53 12.58
N SER A 24 -2.88 14.27 12.91
CA SER A 24 -3.91 15.30 13.00
C SER A 24 -4.00 15.96 14.37
N HIS A 25 -3.62 15.23 15.42
CA HIS A 25 -3.75 15.68 16.81
C HIS A 25 -2.41 15.81 17.54
N GLY A 26 -1.48 14.87 17.36
CA GLY A 26 -0.22 14.79 18.14
C GLY A 26 0.98 15.53 17.52
N LEU A 27 1.04 15.68 16.20
CA LEU A 27 2.23 16.22 15.51
C LEU A 27 2.25 17.74 15.33
N LYS A 28 1.13 18.43 15.57
CA LYS A 28 1.00 19.88 15.28
C LYS A 28 1.92 20.78 16.08
N SER A 29 2.35 20.36 17.26
CA SER A 29 3.25 21.12 18.13
C SER A 29 4.74 20.79 17.92
N ILE A 30 5.05 19.82 17.06
CA ILE A 30 6.41 19.25 16.90
C ILE A 30 6.92 19.43 15.48
N LEU A 31 6.03 19.35 14.49
CA LEU A 31 6.38 19.44 13.07
C LEU A 31 5.81 20.69 12.41
N SER A 32 6.51 21.17 11.38
CA SER A 32 6.00 22.24 10.51
C SER A 32 4.76 21.78 9.73
N ALA A 33 3.98 22.74 9.24
CA ALA A 33 2.80 22.43 8.42
C ALA A 33 3.16 21.59 7.17
N GLU A 34 4.30 21.88 6.54
CA GLU A 34 4.80 21.13 5.38
C GLU A 34 5.14 19.68 5.74
N GLN A 35 5.86 19.47 6.85
CA GLN A 35 6.20 18.11 7.31
C GLN A 35 4.94 17.31 7.66
N ILE A 36 3.94 17.93 8.27
CA ILE A 36 2.64 17.28 8.54
C ILE A 36 1.95 16.86 7.24
N LEU A 37 1.99 17.71 6.20
CA LEU A 37 1.42 17.36 4.89
C LEU A 37 2.16 16.17 4.27
N THR A 38 3.48 16.15 4.30
CA THR A 38 4.28 15.00 3.81
C THR A 38 3.97 13.72 4.59
N PHE A 39 3.84 13.81 5.92
CA PHE A 39 3.50 12.67 6.77
C PHE A 39 2.10 12.13 6.40
N LYS A 40 1.11 13.02 6.26
CA LYS A 40 -0.26 12.65 5.88
C LYS A 40 -0.33 12.04 4.48
N LEU A 41 0.51 12.47 3.54
CA LEU A 41 0.63 11.84 2.23
C LEU A 41 1.08 10.38 2.35
N GLY A 42 2.08 10.09 3.20
CA GLY A 42 2.49 8.71 3.51
C GLY A 42 1.34 7.87 4.08
N VAL A 43 0.61 8.42 5.05
CA VAL A 43 -0.55 7.75 5.66
C VAL A 43 -1.62 7.42 4.63
N GLN A 44 -1.92 8.37 3.75
CA GLN A 44 -2.93 8.23 2.70
C GLN A 44 -2.54 7.13 1.70
N TYR A 45 -1.30 7.15 1.19
CA TYR A 45 -0.81 6.13 0.28
C TYR A 45 -0.76 4.74 0.93
N GLN A 46 -0.41 4.66 2.22
CA GLN A 46 -0.46 3.42 2.97
C GLN A 46 -1.88 2.86 3.06
N MET A 47 -2.89 3.69 3.36
CA MET A 47 -4.28 3.25 3.43
C MET A 47 -4.79 2.75 2.08
N TYR A 48 -4.54 3.51 1.00
CA TYR A 48 -4.97 3.12 -0.34
C TYR A 48 -4.40 1.77 -0.76
N HIS A 49 -3.12 1.54 -0.50
CA HIS A 49 -2.49 0.27 -0.87
C HIS A 49 -2.78 -0.86 0.12
N ALA A 50 -3.13 -0.57 1.37
CA ALA A 50 -3.68 -1.57 2.29
C ALA A 50 -5.03 -2.10 1.79
N ILE A 51 -5.93 -1.21 1.33
CA ILE A 51 -7.22 -1.58 0.73
C ILE A 51 -7.00 -2.32 -0.60
N ALA A 52 -6.08 -1.85 -1.45
CA ALA A 52 -5.73 -2.56 -2.67
C ALA A 52 -5.20 -3.98 -2.37
N LEU A 53 -4.39 -4.14 -1.32
CA LEU A 53 -3.89 -5.45 -0.88
C LEU A 53 -5.00 -6.35 -0.34
N LEU A 54 -6.04 -5.79 0.31
CA LEU A 54 -7.24 -6.53 0.68
C LEU A 54 -7.95 -7.08 -0.57
N ALA A 55 -8.13 -6.24 -1.57
CA ALA A 55 -8.71 -6.64 -2.86
C ALA A 55 -7.86 -7.72 -3.54
N VAL A 56 -6.53 -7.60 -3.52
CA VAL A 56 -5.61 -8.64 -4.03
C VAL A 56 -5.75 -9.97 -3.27
N ALA A 57 -5.96 -9.92 -1.94
CA ALA A 57 -6.20 -11.13 -1.15
C ALA A 57 -7.49 -11.85 -1.60
N ILE A 58 -8.57 -11.09 -1.84
CA ILE A 58 -9.84 -11.61 -2.38
C ILE A 58 -9.63 -12.18 -3.79
N LEU A 59 -8.96 -11.44 -4.68
CA LEU A 59 -8.68 -11.90 -6.04
C LEU A 59 -7.82 -13.18 -6.08
N CYS A 60 -6.86 -13.32 -5.16
CA CYS A 60 -6.07 -14.56 -5.02
C CYS A 60 -6.90 -15.74 -4.51
N HIS A 61 -8.04 -15.51 -3.85
CA HIS A 61 -8.97 -16.56 -3.46
C HIS A 61 -9.82 -17.03 -4.64
N LEU A 62 -10.21 -16.08 -5.51
CA LEU A 62 -11.07 -16.35 -6.67
C LEU A 62 -10.30 -16.93 -7.87
N PHE A 63 -9.04 -16.52 -8.05
CA PHE A 63 -8.25 -16.81 -9.23
C PHE A 63 -6.82 -17.27 -8.89
N THR A 64 -6.34 -18.26 -9.64
CA THR A 64 -4.93 -18.69 -9.61
C THR A 64 -4.13 -17.88 -10.64
N SER A 65 -3.63 -16.71 -10.25
CA SER A 65 -2.83 -15.84 -11.14
C SER A 65 -1.51 -15.43 -10.50
N ARG A 66 -0.39 -15.64 -11.22
CA ARG A 66 0.93 -15.14 -10.78
C ARG A 66 0.99 -13.61 -10.80
N LEU A 67 0.32 -12.96 -11.75
CA LEU A 67 0.30 -11.50 -11.89
C LEU A 67 -0.35 -10.84 -10.67
N ILE A 68 -1.52 -11.35 -10.23
CA ILE A 68 -2.22 -10.85 -9.03
C ILE A 68 -1.34 -11.02 -7.79
N LYS A 69 -0.69 -12.19 -7.63
CA LYS A 69 0.22 -12.42 -6.50
C LYS A 69 1.41 -11.46 -6.50
N THR A 70 2.02 -11.22 -7.66
CA THR A 70 3.15 -10.29 -7.78
C THR A 70 2.70 -8.85 -7.49
N ALA A 71 1.52 -8.43 -7.95
CA ALA A 71 0.96 -7.12 -7.64
C ALA A 71 0.82 -6.89 -6.12
N GLY A 72 0.33 -7.89 -5.38
CA GLY A 72 0.25 -7.82 -3.92
C GLY A 72 1.59 -7.56 -3.25
N TRP A 73 2.65 -8.28 -3.65
CA TRP A 73 3.99 -8.05 -3.11
C TRP A 73 4.57 -6.68 -3.49
N LEU A 74 4.29 -6.20 -4.70
CA LEU A 74 4.69 -4.85 -5.11
C LEU A 74 4.01 -3.77 -4.28
N PHE A 75 2.74 -3.94 -3.90
CA PHE A 75 2.07 -3.04 -2.96
C PHE A 75 2.70 -3.09 -1.56
N VAL A 76 3.06 -4.27 -1.05
CA VAL A 76 3.79 -4.40 0.23
C VAL A 76 5.12 -3.64 0.18
N ILE A 77 5.92 -3.88 -0.86
CA ILE A 77 7.21 -3.19 -1.07
C ILE A 77 6.99 -1.69 -1.19
N GLY A 78 6.00 -1.25 -1.98
CA GLY A 78 5.65 0.15 -2.13
C GLY A 78 5.29 0.81 -0.80
N ILE A 79 4.50 0.16 0.05
CA ILE A 79 4.15 0.69 1.38
C ILE A 79 5.42 0.91 2.22
N LEU A 80 6.28 -0.12 2.30
CA LEU A 80 7.49 -0.05 3.12
C LEU A 80 8.47 1.03 2.63
N PHE A 81 8.72 1.10 1.33
CA PHE A 81 9.72 2.02 0.78
C PHE A 81 9.17 3.43 0.56
N PHE A 82 7.98 3.59 -0.03
CA PHE A 82 7.42 4.92 -0.28
C PHE A 82 6.93 5.56 1.01
N CYS A 83 6.00 4.91 1.72
CA CYS A 83 5.38 5.48 2.91
C CYS A 83 6.39 5.55 4.05
N GLY A 84 7.20 4.51 4.24
CA GLY A 84 8.28 4.51 5.22
C GLY A 84 9.30 5.63 5.00
N THR A 85 9.63 5.98 3.74
CA THR A 85 10.49 7.14 3.45
C THR A 85 9.82 8.44 3.88
N LEU A 86 8.54 8.65 3.56
CA LEU A 86 7.81 9.86 3.94
C LEU A 86 7.71 10.03 5.47
N TYR A 87 7.53 8.93 6.21
CA TYR A 87 7.58 8.98 7.69
C TYR A 87 9.00 9.25 8.21
N SER A 88 10.02 8.68 7.57
CA SER A 88 11.40 8.84 8.03
C SER A 88 11.92 10.26 7.80
N ILE A 89 11.61 10.87 6.66
CA ILE A 89 12.06 12.23 6.33
C ILE A 89 11.41 13.28 7.24
N THR A 90 10.17 13.02 7.68
CA THR A 90 9.42 13.96 8.53
C THR A 90 9.86 13.88 9.99
N TYR A 91 10.23 12.69 10.49
CA TYR A 91 10.66 12.51 11.87
C TYR A 91 12.16 12.69 12.10
N PHE A 92 12.98 12.11 11.22
CA PHE A 92 14.43 12.06 11.42
C PHE A 92 15.18 13.09 10.57
N GLY A 93 14.47 13.83 9.72
CA GLY A 93 15.09 14.75 8.76
C GLY A 93 16.02 14.04 7.77
N LEU A 94 15.97 12.70 7.69
CA LEU A 94 16.90 11.91 6.88
C LEU A 94 16.54 12.07 5.40
N PRO A 95 17.40 12.69 4.58
CA PRO A 95 17.12 13.01 3.19
C PRO A 95 17.28 11.78 2.29
N ASN A 96 16.73 10.62 2.65
CA ASN A 96 16.79 9.44 1.81
C ASN A 96 15.69 9.46 0.75
N TYR A 97 15.70 10.50 -0.10
CA TYR A 97 14.73 10.65 -1.18
C TYR A 97 14.84 9.54 -2.24
N LYS A 98 15.92 8.74 -2.22
CA LYS A 98 16.20 7.71 -3.22
C LYS A 98 15.33 6.47 -3.04
N THR A 99 14.86 6.19 -1.83
CA THR A 99 14.00 5.03 -1.54
C THR A 99 12.53 5.27 -1.91
N ALA A 100 12.07 6.52 -1.88
CA ALA A 100 10.70 6.86 -2.28
C ALA A 100 10.39 6.50 -3.76
N PRO A 101 11.23 6.85 -4.76
CA PRO A 101 11.02 6.43 -6.15
C PRO A 101 10.91 4.91 -6.32
N ILE A 102 11.72 4.13 -5.60
CA ILE A 102 11.65 2.66 -5.65
C ILE A 102 10.27 2.17 -5.19
N GLY A 103 9.76 2.71 -4.08
CA GLY A 103 8.42 2.39 -3.62
C GLY A 103 7.31 2.89 -4.56
N GLY A 104 7.49 4.08 -5.16
CA GLY A 104 6.56 4.63 -6.15
C GLY A 104 6.47 3.76 -7.41
N PHE A 105 7.59 3.31 -7.96
CA PHE A 105 7.61 2.37 -9.08
C PHE A 105 6.98 1.03 -8.70
N ALA A 106 7.20 0.54 -7.48
CA ALA A 106 6.53 -0.67 -7.01
C ALA A 106 5.00 -0.50 -7.01
N PHE A 107 4.47 0.63 -6.54
CA PHE A 107 3.04 0.91 -6.64
C PHE A 107 2.54 0.94 -8.09
N ILE A 108 3.23 1.67 -8.98
CA ILE A 108 2.86 1.77 -10.39
C ILE A 108 2.82 0.37 -11.04
N PHE A 109 3.87 -0.43 -10.86
CA PHE A 109 3.93 -1.77 -11.42
C PHE A 109 2.90 -2.72 -10.79
N GLY A 110 2.59 -2.57 -9.50
CA GLY A 110 1.52 -3.33 -8.84
C GLY A 110 0.18 -3.12 -9.53
N TRP A 111 -0.20 -1.86 -9.76
CA TRP A 111 -1.44 -1.52 -10.48
C TRP A 111 -1.39 -1.97 -11.95
N LEU A 112 -0.26 -1.80 -12.63
CA LEU A 112 -0.10 -2.24 -14.02
C LEU A 112 -0.26 -3.76 -14.15
N LEU A 113 0.26 -4.55 -13.20
CA LEU A 113 0.08 -5.99 -13.20
C LEU A 113 -1.37 -6.41 -12.96
N LEU A 114 -2.14 -5.67 -12.16
CA LEU A 114 -3.58 -5.89 -12.03
C LEU A 114 -4.33 -5.58 -13.34
N LEU A 115 -3.97 -4.50 -14.03
CA LEU A 115 -4.50 -4.16 -15.35
C LEU A 115 -4.23 -5.29 -16.36
N ILE A 116 -2.99 -5.76 -16.44
CA ILE A 116 -2.62 -6.88 -17.34
C ILE A 116 -3.32 -8.18 -16.92
N ALA A 117 -3.47 -8.42 -15.62
CA ALA A 117 -4.18 -9.60 -15.12
C ALA A 117 -5.64 -9.59 -15.57
N ALA A 118 -6.33 -8.45 -15.52
CA ALA A 118 -7.73 -8.33 -15.90
C ALA A 118 -8.02 -8.86 -17.31
N TRP A 119 -7.10 -8.66 -18.26
CA TRP A 119 -7.25 -9.13 -19.64
C TRP A 119 -6.90 -10.61 -19.84
N LYS A 120 -6.25 -11.23 -18.84
CA LYS A 120 -5.81 -12.64 -18.88
C LYS A 120 -6.63 -13.56 -17.99
N LEU A 121 -7.50 -13.01 -17.13
CA LEU A 121 -8.34 -13.82 -16.28
C LEU A 121 -9.42 -14.51 -17.11
N PRO A 122 -9.61 -15.83 -16.95
CA PRO A 122 -10.74 -16.51 -17.56
C PRO A 122 -12.03 -15.95 -16.96
N ILE A 123 -13.03 -15.69 -17.81
CA ILE A 123 -14.39 -15.40 -17.36
C ILE A 123 -14.92 -16.68 -16.71
N LYS A 124 -14.83 -16.75 -15.37
CA LYS A 124 -15.41 -17.87 -14.62
C LYS A 124 -16.92 -17.65 -14.61
N GLN A 125 -17.67 -18.42 -15.42
CA GLN A 125 -19.12 -18.43 -15.32
C GLN A 125 -19.52 -18.78 -13.88
N PRO A 126 -20.49 -18.07 -13.27
CA PRO A 126 -20.97 -18.40 -11.95
C PRO A 126 -21.47 -19.84 -11.97
N ARG A 127 -21.00 -20.63 -11.00
CA ARG A 127 -21.47 -21.99 -10.82
C ARG A 127 -22.91 -21.89 -10.35
N MET A 128 -23.85 -22.19 -11.24
CA MET A 128 -25.24 -22.44 -10.89
C MET A 128 -25.24 -23.80 -10.19
N GLU A 129 -24.92 -23.83 -8.89
CA GLU A 129 -25.20 -24.98 -8.01
C GLU A 129 -26.51 -24.72 -7.26
#